data_AF-A0A0G3WI79-F1
#
_entry.id   AF-A0A0G3WI79-F1
#
_cell.length_a   1.000
_cell.length_b   1.000
_cell.length_c   1.000
_cell.angle_alpha   90.00
_cell.angle_beta   90.00
_cell.angle_gamma   90.00
#
_symmetry.space_group_name_H-M   'P 1'
#
loop_
_entity.id
_entity.type
_entity.pdbx_description
1 polymer ?
#
loop_
_entity_poly.entity_id
_entity_poly.type
_entity_poly.pdbx_seq_one_letter_code
_entity_poly.pdbx_strand_id
1 'polypeptide(L)'
;MKIYFLLKYIFYILLSKLPFGNREKFLGLAGKYLVKLCTKKINVNFSKIKIEDNAVIIALFESLGDIIACEPVARRMKQQYPNRPLYWIIGSQYADVIKYNPCLKSVIKINSVSQWITLKQNLSKSVTIVDLHFRERAYILDRGKVYINDNDPEINSVSKGNSLVDVFSRAARIKPVNDAPMFYRRPKDKQYKFDINEKYIAIHTVSAQWRRDWTIEKWQSLIEQLELILPNIKIVELGLFPSIKKRYKNYIDKTGLKSIQDSADIIAGAHAFIGIDSAMAHLANALNIFGVILMNSGGHMPFSGNYQKGINSKIIVNTNIKDITVEEVLAAVQILCSI
;
A
#
# COMPACT_ATOMS: atom_id res chain seq x y z
N MET A 1 20.77 12.25 5.16
CA MET A 1 19.49 11.63 4.74
C MET A 1 19.20 10.30 5.44
N LYS A 2 20.14 9.34 5.56
CA LYS A 2 19.93 8.04 6.26
C LYS A 2 19.57 8.15 7.75
N ILE A 3 20.21 9.07 8.49
CA ILE A 3 19.93 9.30 9.93
C ILE A 3 18.51 9.85 10.16
N TYR A 4 18.01 10.68 9.24
CA TYR A 4 16.65 11.22 9.34
C TYR A 4 15.57 10.13 9.21
N PHE A 5 15.74 9.19 8.28
CA PHE A 5 14.82 8.06 8.15
C PHE A 5 14.87 7.13 9.37
N LEU A 6 16.07 6.90 9.93
CA LEU A 6 16.23 6.10 11.14
C LEU A 6 15.58 6.77 12.35
N LEU A 7 15.77 8.08 12.53
CA LEU A 7 15.13 8.86 13.60
C LEU A 7 13.61 8.94 13.43
N LYS A 8 13.11 9.12 12.20
CA LYS A 8 11.67 9.08 11.90
C LYS A 8 11.10 7.69 12.19
N TYR A 9 11.80 6.62 11.81
CA TYR A 9 11.38 5.25 12.07
C TYR A 9 11.34 4.93 13.58
N ILE A 10 12.37 5.31 14.34
CA ILE A 10 12.40 5.20 15.80
C ILE A 10 11.28 6.02 16.44
N PHE A 11 11.02 7.23 15.94
CA PHE A 11 9.94 8.09 16.41
C PHE A 11 8.56 7.45 16.19
N TYR A 12 8.30 6.87 15.01
CA TYR A 12 7.07 6.15 14.73
C TYR A 12 6.92 4.87 15.59
N ILE A 13 8.01 4.15 15.84
CA ILE A 13 8.02 3.01 16.78
C ILE A 13 7.60 3.47 18.18
N LEU A 14 8.17 4.56 18.69
CA LEU A 14 7.84 5.11 20.00
C LEU A 14 6.38 5.60 20.05
N LEU A 15 5.92 6.29 19.01
CA LEU A 15 4.55 6.78 18.91
C LEU A 15 3.52 5.63 18.86
N SER A 16 3.86 4.52 18.19
CA SER A 16 3.00 3.33 18.08
C SER A 16 2.82 2.57 19.40
N LYS A 17 3.68 2.83 20.40
CA LYS A 17 3.61 2.24 21.74
C LYS A 17 2.74 3.07 22.71
N LEU A 18 2.32 4.27 22.33
CA LEU A 18 1.50 5.14 23.18
C LEU A 18 -0.01 4.91 22.96
N PRO A 19 -0.84 4.95 24.04
CA PRO A 19 -2.30 5.03 23.94
C PRO A 19 -2.72 6.25 23.12
N PHE A 20 -3.83 6.17 22.37
CA PHE A 20 -4.24 7.18 21.38
C PHE A 20 -4.29 8.62 21.96
N GLY A 21 -4.93 8.82 23.12
CA GLY A 21 -5.01 10.13 23.78
C GLY A 21 -3.67 10.72 24.24
N ASN A 22 -2.63 9.88 24.39
CA ASN A 22 -1.29 10.32 24.77
C ASN A 22 -0.39 10.62 23.56
N ARG A 23 -0.79 10.22 22.35
CA ARG A 23 -0.05 10.51 21.12
C ARG A 23 -0.05 12.00 20.82
N GLU A 24 -1.18 12.69 21.00
CA GLU A 24 -1.28 14.15 20.80
C GLU A 24 -0.36 14.93 21.75
N LYS A 25 -0.33 14.55 23.04
CA LYS A 25 0.56 15.17 24.04
C LYS A 25 2.05 14.90 23.73
N PHE A 26 2.39 13.68 23.33
CA PHE A 26 3.76 13.31 22.99
C PHE A 26 4.24 13.97 21.69
N LEU A 27 3.36 14.09 20.68
CA LEU A 27 3.60 14.85 19.46
C LEU A 27 3.86 16.34 19.75
N GLY A 28 3.13 16.90 20.73
CA GLY A 28 3.31 18.29 21.16
C GLY A 28 4.65 18.59 21.83
N LEU A 29 5.21 17.65 22.62
CA LEU A 29 6.49 17.84 23.32
C LEU A 29 7.71 17.41 22.48
N ALA A 30 7.72 16.20 21.93
CA ALA A 30 8.86 15.68 21.18
C ALA A 30 8.97 16.30 19.77
N GLY A 31 7.82 16.66 19.17
CA GLY A 31 7.77 17.36 17.89
C GLY A 31 8.42 18.74 17.95
N LYS A 32 8.30 19.47 19.06
CA LYS A 32 8.93 20.80 19.20
C LYS A 32 10.46 20.74 19.20
N TYR A 33 11.06 19.74 19.84
CA TYR A 33 12.51 19.61 19.96
C TYR A 33 13.18 19.06 18.69
N LEU A 34 12.57 18.07 18.02
CA LEU A 34 13.08 17.54 16.74
C LEU A 34 12.94 18.54 15.58
N VAL A 35 11.94 19.42 15.63
CA VAL A 35 11.70 20.45 14.61
C VAL A 35 12.69 21.61 14.71
N LYS A 36 13.11 22.00 15.93
CA LYS A 36 14.02 23.14 16.16
C LYS A 36 15.42 22.92 15.58
N LEU A 37 15.86 21.67 15.41
CA LEU A 37 17.17 21.32 14.87
C LEU A 37 17.26 21.33 13.33
N CYS A 38 16.15 21.46 12.60
CA CYS A 38 16.10 21.28 11.15
C CYS A 38 15.43 22.42 10.36
N THR A 39 15.27 23.61 10.94
CA THR A 39 14.57 24.72 10.27
C THR A 39 15.40 25.38 9.16
N LYS A 40 15.34 24.84 7.95
CA LYS A 40 15.42 25.65 6.73
C LYS A 40 14.00 25.99 6.27
N LYS A 41 13.74 27.25 5.90
CA LYS A 41 12.53 27.64 5.14
C LYS A 41 12.54 26.83 3.84
N ILE A 42 11.68 25.81 3.73
CA ILE A 42 11.42 25.16 2.44
C ILE A 42 10.58 26.16 1.65
N ASN A 43 11.22 26.97 0.81
CA ASN A 43 10.54 27.66 -0.27
C ASN A 43 10.10 26.59 -1.26
N VAL A 44 8.82 26.25 -1.22
CA VAL A 44 8.23 25.33 -2.19
C VAL A 44 8.03 26.12 -3.48
N ASN A 45 8.83 25.80 -4.49
CA ASN A 45 8.73 26.45 -5.79
C ASN A 45 7.58 25.81 -6.61
N PHE A 46 6.40 26.43 -6.55
CA PHE A 46 5.20 25.98 -7.28
C PHE A 46 5.20 26.35 -8.77
N SER A 47 6.19 27.13 -9.26
CA SER A 47 6.23 27.62 -10.66
C SER A 47 6.19 26.51 -11.72
N LYS A 48 6.50 25.27 -11.34
CA LYS A 48 6.51 24.11 -12.24
C LYS A 48 5.23 23.25 -12.18
N ILE A 49 4.35 23.42 -11.20
CA ILE A 49 3.12 22.63 -11.09
C ILE A 49 1.99 23.40 -11.78
N LYS A 50 1.61 22.95 -12.98
CA LYS A 50 0.46 23.47 -13.72
C LYS A 50 -0.71 22.52 -13.59
N ILE A 51 -1.78 22.97 -12.95
CA ILE A 51 -3.06 22.28 -12.85
C ILE A 51 -4.07 23.12 -13.61
N GLU A 52 -4.83 22.47 -14.49
CA GLU A 52 -5.85 23.13 -15.28
C GLU A 52 -7.05 23.54 -14.43
N ASP A 53 -7.64 24.69 -14.79
CA ASP A 53 -8.97 25.05 -14.30
C ASP A 53 -9.96 23.94 -14.69
N ASN A 54 -10.95 23.69 -13.84
CA ASN A 54 -11.88 22.57 -13.95
C ASN A 54 -11.23 21.17 -13.82
N ALA A 55 -10.01 21.02 -13.32
CA ALA A 55 -9.45 19.68 -13.07
C ALA A 55 -10.19 18.90 -11.98
N VAL A 56 -10.00 17.58 -11.98
CA VAL A 56 -10.31 16.69 -10.85
C VAL A 56 -8.99 16.22 -10.25
N ILE A 57 -8.88 16.27 -8.93
CA ILE A 57 -7.67 15.87 -8.21
C ILE A 57 -8.03 14.79 -7.20
N ILE A 58 -7.35 13.66 -7.28
CA ILE A 58 -7.34 12.65 -6.22
C ILE A 58 -6.14 12.91 -5.32
N ALA A 59 -6.36 13.06 -4.02
CA ALA A 59 -5.29 13.25 -3.05
C ALA A 59 -5.16 12.01 -2.16
N LEU A 60 -4.13 11.21 -2.41
CA LEU A 60 -3.66 10.14 -1.53
C LEU A 60 -2.16 9.98 -1.75
N PHE A 61 -1.36 10.48 -0.80
CA PHE A 61 0.07 10.66 -1.02
C PHE A 61 0.99 9.76 -0.19
N GLU A 62 0.45 8.93 0.70
CA GLU A 62 1.23 7.94 1.46
C GLU A 62 0.61 6.55 1.44
N SER A 63 1.37 5.56 1.93
CA SER A 63 1.04 4.14 1.99
C SER A 63 0.90 3.47 0.62
N LEU A 64 1.89 2.64 0.30
CA LEU A 64 1.93 1.88 -0.95
C LEU A 64 0.68 1.00 -1.14
N GLY A 65 0.26 0.29 -0.10
CA GLY A 65 -0.92 -0.59 -0.14
C GLY A 65 -2.22 0.20 -0.35
N ASP A 66 -2.39 1.32 0.36
CA ASP A 66 -3.60 2.14 0.23
C ASP A 66 -3.72 2.76 -1.17
N ILE A 67 -2.61 3.24 -1.74
CA ILE A 67 -2.59 3.83 -3.09
C ILE A 67 -3.03 2.78 -4.12
N ILE A 68 -2.53 1.55 -4.01
CA ILE A 68 -2.93 0.44 -4.88
C ILE A 68 -4.41 0.11 -4.67
N ALA A 69 -4.84 -0.05 -3.42
CA ALA A 69 -6.23 -0.39 -3.08
C ALA A 69 -7.23 0.68 -3.55
N CYS A 70 -6.84 1.95 -3.54
CA CYS A 70 -7.68 3.08 -3.94
C CYS A 70 -7.66 3.38 -5.43
N GLU A 71 -6.92 2.64 -6.27
CA GLU A 71 -6.95 2.81 -7.72
C GLU A 71 -8.37 2.90 -8.32
N PRO A 72 -9.36 2.10 -7.87
CA PRO A 72 -10.72 2.16 -8.39
C PRO A 72 -11.36 3.56 -8.35
N VAL A 73 -10.92 4.43 -7.43
CA VAL A 73 -11.36 5.82 -7.35
C VAL A 73 -10.99 6.59 -8.64
N ALA A 74 -9.81 6.35 -9.21
CA ALA A 74 -9.42 7.00 -10.48
C ALA A 74 -10.36 6.61 -11.62
N ARG A 75 -10.69 5.33 -11.76
CA ARG A 75 -11.65 4.87 -12.77
C ARG A 75 -13.02 5.49 -12.55
N ARG A 76 -13.52 5.52 -11.31
CA ARG A 76 -14.80 6.14 -10.98
C ARG A 76 -14.82 7.64 -11.29
N MET A 77 -13.77 8.37 -10.93
CA MET A 77 -13.68 9.81 -11.20
C MET A 77 -13.58 10.09 -12.70
N LYS A 78 -12.87 9.26 -13.46
CA LYS A 78 -12.82 9.38 -14.92
C LYS A 78 -14.18 9.12 -15.58
N GLN A 79 -14.96 8.16 -15.06
CA GLN A 79 -16.34 7.92 -15.52
C GLN A 79 -17.28 9.09 -15.18
N GLN A 80 -17.18 9.64 -13.97
CA GLN A 80 -18.01 10.76 -13.52
C GLN A 80 -17.66 12.08 -14.23
N TYR A 81 -16.38 12.25 -14.60
CA TYR A 81 -15.87 13.47 -15.19
C TYR A 81 -15.04 13.18 -16.46
N PRO A 82 -15.66 12.66 -17.54
CA PRO A 82 -14.94 12.11 -18.70
C PRO A 82 -14.06 13.13 -19.43
N ASN A 83 -14.50 14.39 -19.50
CA ASN A 83 -13.82 15.46 -20.23
C ASN A 83 -12.91 16.33 -19.34
N ARG A 84 -12.87 16.06 -18.03
CA ARG A 84 -12.04 16.84 -17.10
C ARG A 84 -10.67 16.17 -16.92
N PRO A 85 -9.58 16.93 -16.88
CA PRO A 85 -8.26 16.39 -16.63
C PRO A 85 -8.19 15.85 -15.20
N LEU A 86 -7.78 14.59 -15.05
CA LEU A 86 -7.67 13.91 -13.76
C LEU A 86 -6.21 13.84 -13.33
N TYR A 87 -5.91 14.34 -12.13
CA TYR A 87 -4.58 14.28 -11.53
C TYR A 87 -4.60 13.49 -10.24
N TRP A 88 -3.47 12.87 -9.90
CA TRP A 88 -3.27 12.22 -8.60
C TRP A 88 -2.11 12.89 -7.85
N ILE A 89 -2.37 13.46 -6.67
CA ILE A 89 -1.33 13.99 -5.77
C ILE A 89 -0.73 12.85 -4.98
N ILE A 90 0.58 12.64 -5.12
CA ILE A 90 1.27 11.50 -4.53
C ILE A 90 2.63 11.89 -3.94
N GLY A 91 3.06 11.20 -2.89
CA GLY A 91 4.44 11.29 -2.40
C GLY A 91 5.42 10.85 -3.50
N SER A 92 6.48 11.62 -3.73
CA SER A 92 7.45 11.36 -4.80
C SER A 92 7.97 9.92 -4.84
N GLN A 93 8.16 9.29 -3.67
CA GLN A 93 8.61 7.91 -3.51
C GLN A 93 7.61 6.84 -3.96
N TYR A 94 6.32 7.19 -4.08
CA TYR A 94 5.25 6.27 -4.50
C TYR A 94 4.77 6.54 -5.93
N ALA A 95 5.35 7.51 -6.63
CA ALA A 95 4.86 7.90 -7.96
C ALA A 95 4.82 6.74 -8.97
N ASP A 96 5.76 5.80 -8.86
CA ASP A 96 5.85 4.63 -9.74
C ASP A 96 4.65 3.68 -9.66
N VAL A 97 3.84 3.79 -8.60
CA VAL A 97 2.66 2.94 -8.35
C VAL A 97 1.55 3.21 -9.36
N ILE A 98 1.29 4.49 -9.68
CA ILE A 98 0.09 4.89 -10.42
C ILE A 98 0.41 5.66 -11.71
N LYS A 99 1.69 5.96 -11.99
CA LYS A 99 2.09 6.80 -13.14
C LYS A 99 1.66 6.29 -14.52
N TYR A 100 1.34 5.00 -14.66
CA TYR A 100 0.86 4.43 -15.93
C TYR A 100 -0.67 4.26 -15.98
N ASN A 101 -1.41 4.76 -14.99
CA ASN A 101 -2.86 4.68 -14.99
C ASN A 101 -3.44 5.57 -16.12
N PRO A 102 -4.14 5.00 -17.12
CA PRO A 102 -4.65 5.73 -18.29
C PRO A 102 -5.79 6.70 -17.95
N CYS A 103 -6.42 6.57 -16.78
CA CYS A 103 -7.40 7.55 -16.31
C CYS A 103 -6.75 8.89 -15.96
N LEU A 104 -5.46 8.90 -15.62
CA LEU A 104 -4.75 10.08 -15.17
C LEU A 104 -4.14 10.83 -16.36
N LYS A 105 -4.34 12.15 -16.36
CA LYS A 105 -3.56 13.06 -17.21
C LYS A 105 -2.10 13.11 -16.76
N SER A 106 -1.90 13.22 -15.45
CA SER A 106 -0.56 13.19 -14.86
C SER A 106 -0.61 12.93 -13.35
N VAL A 107 0.54 12.53 -12.81
CA VAL A 107 0.77 12.39 -11.38
C VAL A 107 1.54 13.61 -10.88
N ILE A 108 1.05 14.24 -9.82
CA ILE A 108 1.68 15.42 -9.21
C ILE A 108 2.42 14.96 -7.97
N LYS A 109 3.75 14.97 -8.06
CA LYS A 109 4.63 14.54 -6.98
C LYS A 109 4.78 15.64 -5.95
N ILE A 110 4.61 15.28 -4.68
CA ILE A 110 4.90 16.14 -3.53
C ILE A 110 5.92 15.46 -2.62
N ASN A 111 6.70 16.29 -1.93
CA ASN A 111 7.71 15.84 -0.97
C ASN A 111 7.29 16.03 0.48
N SER A 112 6.23 16.80 0.72
CA SER A 112 5.62 16.92 2.04
C SER A 112 4.17 17.34 1.96
N VAL A 113 3.43 17.04 3.02
CA VAL A 113 2.02 17.40 3.15
C VAL A 113 1.82 18.92 3.22
N SER A 114 2.81 19.68 3.69
CA SER A 114 2.78 21.15 3.60
C SER A 114 2.68 21.62 2.16
N GLN A 115 3.34 20.93 1.21
CA GLN A 115 3.20 21.24 -0.21
C GLN A 115 1.78 20.98 -0.70
N TRP A 116 1.15 19.91 -0.23
CA TRP A 116 -0.26 19.63 -0.53
C TRP A 116 -1.19 20.73 -0.01
N ILE A 117 -1.06 21.12 1.26
CA ILE A 117 -1.91 22.16 1.87
C ILE A 117 -1.77 23.49 1.12
N THR A 118 -0.54 23.91 0.85
CA THR A 118 -0.31 25.15 0.11
C THR A 118 -0.81 25.04 -1.32
N LEU A 119 -0.61 23.92 -2.02
CA LEU A 119 -1.17 23.71 -3.35
C LEU A 119 -2.70 23.83 -3.31
N LYS A 120 -3.35 23.10 -2.40
CA LYS A 120 -4.81 23.09 -2.19
C LYS A 120 -5.40 24.48 -1.98
N GLN A 121 -4.72 25.35 -1.22
CA GLN A 121 -5.14 26.74 -0.97
C GLN A 121 -5.05 27.66 -2.20
N ASN A 122 -4.18 27.31 -3.18
CA ASN A 122 -3.97 28.11 -4.39
C ASN A 122 -4.69 27.53 -5.62
N LEU A 123 -5.48 26.45 -5.47
CA LEU A 123 -6.26 25.89 -6.55
C LEU A 123 -7.46 26.79 -6.89
N SER A 124 -7.77 26.86 -8.17
CA SER A 124 -9.00 27.46 -8.67
C SER A 124 -10.24 26.81 -8.04
N LYS A 125 -11.28 27.60 -7.74
CA LYS A 125 -12.55 27.10 -7.17
C LYS A 125 -13.26 26.08 -8.04
N SER A 126 -12.94 26.07 -9.34
CA SER A 126 -13.46 25.12 -10.33
C SER A 126 -12.86 23.71 -10.20
N VAL A 127 -11.76 23.54 -9.46
CA VAL A 127 -11.12 22.25 -9.25
C VAL A 127 -11.93 21.41 -8.27
N THR A 128 -12.24 20.17 -8.65
CA THR A 128 -12.86 19.19 -7.75
C THR A 128 -11.78 18.39 -7.04
N ILE A 129 -11.80 18.38 -5.71
CA ILE A 129 -10.83 17.67 -4.88
C ILE A 129 -11.49 16.44 -4.26
N VAL A 130 -10.95 15.27 -4.53
CA VAL A 130 -11.30 13.98 -3.96
C VAL A 130 -10.20 13.63 -2.96
N ASP A 131 -10.40 14.07 -1.71
CA ASP A 131 -9.42 13.91 -0.64
C ASP A 131 -9.63 12.58 0.07
N LEU A 132 -8.78 11.61 -0.22
CA LEU A 132 -8.93 10.24 0.25
C LEU A 132 -8.31 10.00 1.64
N HIS A 133 -7.71 11.02 2.25
CA HIS A 133 -7.24 10.93 3.64
C HIS A 133 -8.45 10.87 4.58
N PHE A 134 -8.32 10.28 5.77
CA PHE A 134 -9.39 10.23 6.77
C PHE A 134 -8.82 10.45 8.18
N ARG A 135 -9.69 10.80 9.13
CA ARG A 135 -9.33 11.45 10.40
C ARG A 135 -8.39 10.65 11.31
N GLU A 136 -8.58 9.34 11.47
CA GLU A 136 -7.70 8.53 12.36
C GLU A 136 -6.28 8.30 11.82
N ARG A 137 -6.02 8.59 10.54
CA ARG A 137 -4.66 8.68 10.02
C ARG A 137 -4.20 10.13 10.09
N ALA A 138 -3.79 10.54 11.29
CA ALA A 138 -3.08 11.81 11.49
C ALA A 138 -1.74 11.79 10.72
N TYR A 139 -1.66 12.50 9.60
CA TYR A 139 -0.42 12.64 8.84
C TYR A 139 0.41 13.78 9.45
N ILE A 140 1.56 13.41 10.04
CA ILE A 140 2.45 14.38 10.69
C ILE A 140 3.10 15.25 9.62
N LEU A 141 2.75 16.53 9.63
CA LEU A 141 3.29 17.58 8.78
C LEU A 141 4.74 17.90 9.17
N ASP A 142 5.46 18.53 8.25
CA ASP A 142 6.66 19.28 8.62
C ASP A 142 6.29 20.28 9.74
N ARG A 143 7.14 20.36 10.77
CA ARG A 143 6.94 21.25 11.93
C ARG A 143 5.85 20.82 12.92
N GLY A 144 5.43 19.55 12.91
CA GLY A 144 4.55 19.00 13.95
C GLY A 144 3.08 19.42 13.84
N LYS A 145 2.67 20.01 12.71
CA LYS A 145 1.24 20.18 12.41
C LYS A 145 0.66 18.80 12.01
N VAL A 146 -0.65 18.61 12.09
CA VAL A 146 -1.32 17.38 11.65
C VAL A 146 -2.25 17.72 10.50
N TYR A 147 -2.22 16.94 9.41
CA TYR A 147 -3.28 17.01 8.39
C TYR A 147 -4.41 16.08 8.77
N ILE A 148 -5.61 16.64 8.80
CA ILE A 148 -6.85 15.92 9.04
C ILE A 148 -7.78 16.29 7.89
N ASN A 149 -8.32 15.26 7.23
CA ASN A 149 -9.47 15.43 6.37
C ASN A 149 -10.74 15.27 7.22
N ASP A 150 -11.40 16.39 7.51
CA ASP A 150 -12.66 16.45 8.26
C ASP A 150 -13.89 16.52 7.32
N ASN A 151 -13.74 16.07 6.07
CA ASN A 151 -14.87 15.97 5.16
C ASN A 151 -15.97 15.09 5.77
N ASP A 152 -15.68 13.94 6.36
CA ASP A 152 -16.72 13.13 7.01
C ASP A 152 -16.32 12.81 8.46
N PRO A 153 -16.86 13.54 9.46
CA PRO A 153 -16.51 13.32 10.86
C PRO A 153 -17.03 11.98 11.40
N GLU A 154 -18.00 11.34 10.76
CA GLU A 154 -18.50 10.03 11.17
C GLU A 154 -17.55 8.90 10.79
N ILE A 155 -16.69 9.14 9.80
CA ILE A 155 -15.67 8.22 9.31
C ILE A 155 -14.37 8.54 10.01
N ASN A 156 -14.38 8.20 11.29
CA ASN A 156 -13.17 8.23 12.09
C ASN A 156 -12.29 7.01 11.79
N SER A 157 -12.87 5.81 11.63
CA SER A 157 -12.09 4.57 11.53
C SER A 157 -12.33 3.74 10.28
N VAL A 158 -11.30 2.96 9.94
CA VAL A 158 -11.36 1.92 8.90
C VAL A 158 -12.33 0.79 9.23
N SER A 159 -12.72 0.61 10.50
CA SER A 159 -13.62 -0.47 10.96
C SER A 159 -15.09 -0.32 10.54
N LYS A 160 -15.48 0.80 9.93
CA LYS A 160 -16.88 1.10 9.56
C LYS A 160 -17.22 0.82 8.08
N GLY A 161 -16.24 0.39 7.28
CA GLY A 161 -16.43 0.16 5.84
C GLY A 161 -16.30 -1.31 5.45
N ASN A 162 -16.84 -1.63 4.27
CA ASN A 162 -16.78 -2.98 3.68
C ASN A 162 -15.35 -3.34 3.24
N SER A 163 -14.58 -2.36 2.78
CA SER A 163 -13.19 -2.48 2.36
C SER A 163 -12.41 -1.20 2.65
N LEU A 164 -11.07 -1.23 2.54
CA LEU A 164 -10.23 -0.03 2.65
C LEU A 164 -10.67 1.07 1.68
N VAL A 165 -10.89 0.76 0.40
CA VAL A 165 -11.31 1.75 -0.61
C VAL A 165 -12.72 2.27 -0.37
N ASP A 166 -13.62 1.49 0.23
CA ASP A 166 -14.93 1.98 0.67
C ASP A 166 -14.78 3.09 1.72
N VAL A 167 -13.97 2.86 2.76
CA VAL A 167 -13.69 3.86 3.81
C VAL A 167 -13.12 5.14 3.20
N PHE A 168 -12.12 5.01 2.31
CA PHE A 168 -11.47 6.15 1.66
C PHE A 168 -12.44 6.91 0.74
N SER A 169 -13.31 6.20 0.02
CA SER A 169 -14.35 6.79 -0.83
C SER A 169 -15.31 7.65 0.00
N ARG A 170 -15.77 7.11 1.13
CA ARG A 170 -16.70 7.81 1.99
C ARG A 170 -16.04 9.00 2.70
N ALA A 171 -14.77 8.88 3.13
CA ALA A 171 -14.00 10.00 3.68
C ALA A 171 -13.81 11.15 2.67
N ALA A 172 -13.80 10.82 1.37
CA ALA A 172 -13.80 11.82 0.29
C ALA A 172 -15.20 12.32 -0.11
N ARG A 173 -16.27 11.87 0.56
CA ARG A 173 -17.68 12.15 0.23
C ARG A 173 -18.06 11.77 -1.20
N ILE A 174 -17.45 10.71 -1.74
CA ILE A 174 -17.88 10.12 -3.01
C ILE A 174 -18.67 8.84 -2.76
N LYS A 175 -19.46 8.41 -3.76
CA LYS A 175 -20.16 7.12 -3.68
C LYS A 175 -19.14 6.00 -3.42
N PRO A 176 -19.34 5.16 -2.39
CA PRO A 176 -18.56 3.96 -2.13
C PRO A 176 -18.11 3.23 -3.40
N VAL A 177 -16.81 2.98 -3.48
CA VAL A 177 -16.21 2.15 -4.53
C VAL A 177 -15.77 0.84 -3.88
N ASN A 178 -16.01 -0.27 -4.57
CA ASN A 178 -15.63 -1.59 -4.08
C ASN A 178 -15.18 -2.54 -5.21
N ASP A 179 -14.83 -1.97 -6.37
CA ASP A 179 -14.28 -2.72 -7.49
C ASP A 179 -12.91 -3.31 -7.11
N ALA A 180 -12.48 -4.35 -7.83
CA ALA A 180 -11.09 -4.80 -7.76
C ALA A 180 -10.15 -3.68 -8.23
N PRO A 181 -9.03 -3.44 -7.53
CA PRO A 181 -8.01 -2.52 -8.01
C PRO A 181 -7.36 -3.05 -9.29
N MET A 182 -6.80 -2.15 -10.10
CA MET A 182 -6.00 -2.49 -11.26
C MET A 182 -4.60 -1.89 -11.14
N PHE A 183 -3.55 -2.68 -11.38
CA PHE A 183 -2.19 -2.16 -11.44
C PHE A 183 -1.71 -2.01 -12.88
N TYR A 184 -1.55 -0.76 -13.33
CA TYR A 184 -1.05 -0.46 -14.67
C TYR A 184 0.47 -0.56 -14.69
N ARG A 185 0.94 -1.59 -15.38
CA ARG A 185 2.37 -1.84 -15.57
C ARG A 185 2.94 -0.95 -16.67
N ARG A 186 4.26 -0.74 -16.61
CA ARG A 186 5.02 -0.09 -17.68
C ARG A 186 4.87 -0.83 -19.03
N PRO A 187 5.13 -0.15 -20.16
CA PRO A 187 5.17 -0.77 -21.49
C PRO A 187 6.01 -2.06 -21.51
N LYS A 188 5.56 -3.07 -22.27
CA LYS A 188 6.14 -4.43 -22.26
C LYS A 188 7.65 -4.45 -22.53
N ASP A 189 8.14 -3.61 -23.43
CA ASP A 189 9.57 -3.47 -23.78
C ASP A 189 10.44 -2.97 -22.61
N LYS A 190 9.82 -2.33 -21.62
CA LYS A 190 10.49 -1.79 -20.42
C LYS A 190 10.27 -2.64 -19.18
N GLN A 191 9.52 -3.75 -19.29
CA GLN A 191 9.22 -4.62 -18.15
C GLN A 191 10.47 -5.33 -17.62
N TYR A 192 10.45 -5.63 -16.32
CA TYR A 192 11.56 -6.29 -15.64
C TYR A 192 11.59 -7.71 -16.16
N LYS A 193 12.70 -8.09 -16.79
CA LYS A 193 12.91 -9.45 -17.25
C LYS A 193 13.37 -10.28 -16.06
N PHE A 194 12.43 -11.05 -15.50
CA PHE A 194 12.75 -12.09 -14.56
C PHE A 194 12.90 -13.40 -15.34
N ASP A 195 14.13 -13.73 -15.72
CA ASP A 195 14.45 -14.90 -16.52
C ASP A 195 14.28 -16.18 -15.67
N ILE A 196 13.05 -16.67 -15.62
CA ILE A 196 12.65 -17.92 -14.97
C ILE A 196 11.72 -18.68 -15.91
N ASN A 197 12.02 -19.96 -16.16
CA ASN A 197 11.20 -20.81 -17.02
C ASN A 197 10.25 -21.69 -16.20
N GLU A 198 10.58 -21.91 -14.94
CA GLU A 198 9.80 -22.69 -14.00
C GLU A 198 8.59 -21.90 -13.49
N LYS A 199 7.50 -22.62 -13.21
CA LYS A 199 6.39 -22.06 -12.45
C LYS A 199 6.90 -21.64 -11.07
N TYR A 200 6.38 -20.53 -10.54
CA TYR A 200 6.77 -20.05 -9.23
C TYR A 200 5.62 -19.42 -8.45
N ILE A 201 5.76 -19.43 -7.14
CA ILE A 201 4.91 -18.73 -6.18
C ILE A 201 5.69 -17.54 -5.65
N ALA A 202 5.12 -16.34 -5.75
CA ALA A 202 5.69 -15.15 -5.14
C ALA A 202 5.28 -15.09 -3.66
N ILE A 203 6.22 -14.75 -2.77
CA ILE A 203 5.93 -14.59 -1.35
C ILE A 203 6.33 -13.22 -0.81
N HIS A 204 5.62 -12.75 0.20
CA HIS A 204 6.00 -11.56 0.97
C HIS A 204 5.71 -11.77 2.46
N THR A 205 6.75 -11.64 3.26
CA THR A 205 6.82 -12.20 4.61
C THR A 205 6.71 -11.17 5.73
N VAL A 206 6.89 -9.88 5.41
CA VAL A 206 7.03 -8.79 6.38
C VAL A 206 6.09 -7.61 6.08
N SER A 207 5.56 -7.00 7.13
CA SER A 207 4.64 -5.86 7.07
C SER A 207 5.35 -4.59 7.51
N ALA A 208 4.76 -3.44 7.17
CA ALA A 208 5.11 -2.18 7.82
C ALA A 208 4.76 -2.20 9.33
N GLN A 209 3.89 -3.11 9.77
CA GLN A 209 3.49 -3.29 11.16
C GLN A 209 3.84 -4.71 11.61
N TRP A 210 4.94 -4.88 12.34
CA TRP A 210 5.45 -6.18 12.79
C TRP A 210 4.43 -7.08 13.52
N ARG A 211 3.36 -6.50 14.09
CA ARG A 211 2.25 -7.26 14.70
C ARG A 211 1.38 -8.03 13.70
N ARG A 212 1.51 -7.70 12.41
CA ARG A 212 0.86 -8.37 11.28
C ARG A 212 1.77 -9.42 10.64
N ASP A 213 2.98 -9.64 11.18
CA ASP A 213 3.91 -10.60 10.63
C ASP A 213 3.63 -11.99 11.21
N TRP A 214 3.66 -12.98 10.32
CA TRP A 214 3.79 -14.37 10.72
C TRP A 214 5.23 -14.66 11.16
N THR A 215 5.45 -15.69 11.97
CA THR A 215 6.79 -15.93 12.50
C THR A 215 7.73 -16.46 11.41
N ILE A 216 9.03 -16.14 11.53
CA ILE A 216 10.04 -16.57 10.57
C ILE A 216 10.15 -18.10 10.56
N GLU A 217 10.03 -18.74 11.72
CA GLU A 217 10.07 -20.19 11.86
C GLU A 217 8.92 -20.86 11.10
N LYS A 218 7.74 -20.24 11.11
CA LYS A 218 6.59 -20.74 10.35
C LYS A 218 6.73 -20.50 8.86
N TRP A 219 7.27 -19.35 8.43
CA TRP A 219 7.63 -19.15 7.03
C TRP A 219 8.66 -20.17 6.54
N GLN A 220 9.68 -20.46 7.35
CA GLN A 220 10.69 -21.47 7.05
C GLN A 220 10.08 -22.86 6.94
N SER A 221 9.25 -23.25 7.90
CA SER A 221 8.52 -24.54 7.87
C SER A 221 7.60 -24.64 6.65
N LEU A 222 6.88 -23.57 6.30
CA LEU A 222 6.07 -23.53 5.09
C LEU A 222 6.91 -23.75 3.83
N ILE A 223 8.07 -23.07 3.72
CA ILE A 223 8.97 -23.22 2.57
C ILE A 223 9.47 -24.67 2.48
N GLU A 224 9.89 -25.28 3.59
CA GLU A 224 10.33 -26.68 3.63
C GLU A 224 9.23 -27.63 3.14
N GLN A 225 8.01 -27.46 3.62
CA GLN A 225 6.88 -28.29 3.21
C GLN A 225 6.54 -28.09 1.74
N LEU A 226 6.53 -26.84 1.25
CA LEU A 226 6.29 -26.53 -0.16
C LEU A 226 7.34 -27.16 -1.08
N GLU A 227 8.62 -27.20 -0.70
CA GLU A 227 9.64 -27.89 -1.48
C GLU A 227 9.38 -29.38 -1.64
N LEU A 228 8.80 -30.01 -0.62
CA LEU A 228 8.46 -31.43 -0.63
C LEU A 228 7.22 -31.71 -1.49
N ILE A 229 6.16 -30.92 -1.32
CA ILE A 229 4.87 -31.17 -2.00
C ILE A 229 4.81 -30.60 -3.42
N LEU A 230 5.65 -29.60 -3.73
CA LEU A 230 5.72 -28.92 -5.02
C LEU A 230 7.17 -28.81 -5.53
N PRO A 231 7.85 -29.94 -5.79
CA PRO A 231 9.31 -29.97 -6.05
C PRO A 231 9.75 -29.22 -7.32
N ASN A 232 8.82 -28.95 -8.25
CA ASN A 232 9.07 -28.25 -9.51
C ASN A 232 8.63 -26.78 -9.51
N ILE A 233 8.18 -26.26 -8.36
CA ILE A 233 7.75 -24.87 -8.20
C ILE A 233 8.84 -24.09 -7.47
N LYS A 234 9.22 -22.93 -8.00
CA LYS A 234 10.12 -22.00 -7.29
C LYS A 234 9.33 -21.13 -6.31
N ILE A 235 9.98 -20.74 -5.22
CA ILE A 235 9.43 -19.84 -4.20
C ILE A 235 10.24 -18.55 -4.26
N VAL A 236 9.60 -17.43 -4.63
CA VAL A 236 10.29 -16.16 -4.91
C VAL A 236 9.92 -15.14 -3.85
N GLU A 237 10.83 -14.80 -2.93
CA GLU A 237 10.59 -13.75 -1.93
C GLU A 237 10.75 -12.37 -2.55
N LEU A 238 9.75 -11.52 -2.35
CA LEU A 238 9.78 -10.09 -2.65
C LEU A 238 9.82 -9.30 -1.34
N GLY A 239 10.14 -8.01 -1.42
CA GLY A 239 10.20 -7.14 -0.24
C GLY A 239 11.41 -6.22 -0.27
N LEU A 240 11.68 -5.56 0.87
CA LEU A 240 12.83 -4.67 1.01
C LEU A 240 14.12 -5.42 1.31
N PHE A 241 14.04 -6.43 2.18
CA PHE A 241 15.15 -7.26 2.63
C PHE A 241 14.67 -8.69 2.81
N PRO A 242 15.54 -9.68 2.66
CA PRO A 242 15.13 -11.05 2.82
C PRO A 242 14.88 -11.35 4.30
N SER A 243 13.71 -11.91 4.61
CA SER A 243 13.39 -12.37 5.96
C SER A 243 13.94 -13.77 6.20
N ILE A 244 14.02 -14.56 5.12
CA ILE A 244 14.44 -15.95 5.14
C ILE A 244 15.94 -16.02 4.82
N LYS A 245 16.74 -16.32 5.84
CA LYS A 245 18.20 -16.42 5.70
C LYS A 245 18.70 -17.83 5.38
N LYS A 246 17.88 -18.84 5.65
CA LYS A 246 18.20 -20.24 5.36
C LYS A 246 18.14 -20.47 3.85
N ARG A 247 19.06 -21.28 3.34
CA ARG A 247 19.08 -21.68 1.92
C ARG A 247 18.17 -22.88 1.71
N TYR A 248 17.39 -22.81 0.63
CA TYR A 248 16.52 -23.87 0.15
C TYR A 248 16.73 -24.04 -1.36
N LYS A 249 16.47 -25.22 -1.91
CA LYS A 249 16.77 -25.59 -3.30
C LYS A 249 15.95 -24.80 -4.33
N ASN A 250 14.68 -24.57 -4.02
CA ASN A 250 13.69 -23.93 -4.87
C ASN A 250 13.40 -22.49 -4.46
N TYR A 251 14.11 -21.97 -3.47
CA TYR A 251 13.93 -20.61 -2.98
C TYR A 251 14.82 -19.60 -3.73
N ILE A 252 14.23 -18.47 -4.11
CA ILE A 252 14.90 -17.38 -4.83
C ILE A 252 14.59 -16.06 -4.10
N ASP A 253 15.63 -15.36 -3.67
CA ASP A 253 15.51 -14.01 -3.11
C ASP A 253 15.47 -12.97 -4.25
N LYS A 254 14.36 -12.23 -4.33
CA LYS A 254 14.17 -11.05 -5.19
C LYS A 254 13.75 -9.82 -4.39
N THR A 255 14.19 -9.73 -3.13
CA THR A 255 14.07 -8.53 -2.33
C THR A 255 15.02 -7.42 -2.80
N GLY A 256 14.76 -6.18 -2.38
CA GLY A 256 15.65 -5.04 -2.66
C GLY A 256 15.51 -4.45 -4.08
N LEU A 257 14.45 -4.80 -4.81
CA LEU A 257 14.13 -4.20 -6.11
C LEU A 257 13.90 -2.68 -5.97
N LYS A 258 14.35 -1.92 -6.97
CA LYS A 258 14.37 -0.45 -6.92
C LYS A 258 13.02 0.18 -7.26
N SER A 259 12.18 -0.52 -8.03
CA SER A 259 10.86 -0.04 -8.40
C SER A 259 9.79 -1.05 -8.04
N ILE A 260 8.65 -0.57 -7.54
CA ILE A 260 7.46 -1.40 -7.36
C ILE A 260 6.97 -2.01 -8.68
N GLN A 261 7.28 -1.39 -9.82
CA GLN A 261 6.99 -1.94 -11.14
C GLN A 261 7.78 -3.23 -11.41
N ASP A 262 8.99 -3.36 -10.88
CA ASP A 262 9.77 -4.60 -11.01
C ASP A 262 9.12 -5.72 -10.20
N SER A 263 8.70 -5.43 -8.96
CA SER A 263 7.92 -6.39 -8.15
C SER A 263 6.60 -6.74 -8.81
N ALA A 264 5.93 -5.79 -9.45
CA ALA A 264 4.69 -6.02 -10.18
C ALA A 264 4.90 -6.95 -11.38
N ASP A 265 5.99 -6.78 -12.12
CA ASP A 265 6.34 -7.65 -13.24
C ASP A 265 6.62 -9.09 -12.77
N ILE A 266 7.30 -9.26 -11.61
CA ILE A 266 7.49 -10.59 -11.01
C ILE A 266 6.17 -11.18 -10.50
N ILE A 267 5.32 -10.42 -9.81
CA ILE A 267 4.04 -10.95 -9.31
C ILE A 267 3.13 -11.31 -10.49
N ALA A 268 3.10 -10.52 -11.55
CA ALA A 268 2.26 -10.76 -12.72
C ALA A 268 2.58 -12.07 -13.47
N GLY A 269 3.81 -12.58 -13.35
CA GLY A 269 4.23 -13.87 -13.90
C GLY A 269 4.08 -15.04 -12.92
N ALA A 270 3.74 -14.77 -11.65
CA ALA A 270 3.62 -15.81 -10.64
C ALA A 270 2.35 -16.65 -10.85
N HIS A 271 2.43 -17.93 -10.53
CA HIS A 271 1.26 -18.81 -10.53
C HIS A 271 0.30 -18.47 -9.38
N ALA A 272 0.86 -18.06 -8.24
CA ALA A 272 0.12 -17.59 -7.08
C ALA A 272 0.98 -16.67 -6.22
N PHE A 273 0.33 -16.00 -5.26
CA PHE A 273 0.96 -15.20 -4.24
C PHE A 273 0.62 -15.72 -2.84
N ILE A 274 1.60 -15.81 -1.95
CA ILE A 274 1.39 -16.11 -0.53
C ILE A 274 1.96 -14.97 0.31
N GLY A 275 1.18 -14.40 1.21
CA GLY A 275 1.70 -13.33 2.05
C GLY A 275 0.78 -12.91 3.15
N ILE A 276 1.15 -11.82 3.81
CA ILE A 276 0.32 -11.14 4.81
C ILE A 276 -0.36 -9.92 4.20
N ASP A 277 -1.29 -9.30 4.94
CA ASP A 277 -1.82 -7.97 4.65
C ASP A 277 -0.69 -6.92 4.53
N SER A 278 -0.30 -6.66 3.28
CA SER A 278 0.89 -5.91 2.89
C SER A 278 0.72 -5.30 1.51
N ALA A 279 1.60 -4.36 1.17
CA ALA A 279 1.59 -3.73 -0.15
C ALA A 279 1.71 -4.74 -1.31
N MET A 280 2.49 -5.82 -1.14
CA MET A 280 2.62 -6.85 -2.17
C MET A 280 1.34 -7.70 -2.32
N ALA A 281 0.59 -7.91 -1.23
CA ALA A 281 -0.72 -8.55 -1.32
C ALA A 281 -1.75 -7.68 -2.07
N HIS A 282 -1.76 -6.36 -1.82
CA HIS A 282 -2.58 -5.44 -2.60
C HIS A 282 -2.18 -5.43 -4.08
N LEU A 283 -0.88 -5.52 -4.36
CA LEU A 283 -0.36 -5.61 -5.72
C LEU A 283 -0.80 -6.91 -6.42
N ALA A 284 -0.76 -8.05 -5.72
CA ALA A 284 -1.27 -9.33 -6.24
C ALA A 284 -2.77 -9.26 -6.55
N ASN A 285 -3.59 -8.67 -5.67
CA ASN A 285 -5.01 -8.40 -5.95
C ASN A 285 -5.19 -7.54 -7.21
N ALA A 286 -4.40 -6.46 -7.32
CA ALA A 286 -4.49 -5.52 -8.44
C ALA A 286 -3.98 -6.07 -9.78
N LEU A 287 -3.18 -7.14 -9.74
CA LEU A 287 -2.72 -7.91 -10.89
C LEU A 287 -3.58 -9.14 -11.17
N ASN A 288 -4.63 -9.35 -10.37
CA ASN A 288 -5.52 -10.51 -10.45
C ASN A 288 -4.80 -11.87 -10.35
N ILE A 289 -3.79 -11.95 -9.47
CA ILE A 289 -3.10 -13.20 -9.14
C ILE A 289 -3.79 -13.85 -7.95
N PHE A 290 -3.95 -15.18 -7.95
CA PHE A 290 -4.55 -15.88 -6.83
C PHE A 290 -3.71 -15.69 -5.56
N GLY A 291 -4.34 -15.25 -4.47
CA GLY A 291 -3.65 -14.95 -3.21
C GLY A 291 -4.05 -15.85 -2.05
N VAL A 292 -3.08 -16.46 -1.37
CA VAL A 292 -3.24 -16.98 -0.01
C VAL A 292 -2.76 -15.92 0.96
N ILE A 293 -3.70 -15.26 1.66
CA ILE A 293 -3.40 -14.09 2.50
C ILE A 293 -3.65 -14.37 3.98
N LEU A 294 -2.65 -14.11 4.80
CA LEU A 294 -2.69 -14.25 6.26
C LEU A 294 -3.02 -12.90 6.89
N MET A 295 -3.98 -12.85 7.81
CA MET A 295 -4.41 -11.58 8.41
C MET A 295 -4.90 -11.70 9.86
N ASN A 296 -4.78 -10.59 10.61
CA ASN A 296 -5.39 -10.45 11.93
C ASN A 296 -6.90 -10.16 11.82
N SER A 297 -7.73 -10.79 12.66
CA SER A 297 -9.20 -10.62 12.69
C SER A 297 -9.65 -9.25 13.23
N GLY A 298 -8.81 -8.58 14.02
CA GLY A 298 -9.10 -7.26 14.60
C GLY A 298 -8.92 -6.08 13.62
N GLY A 299 -8.66 -6.35 12.34
CA GLY A 299 -8.54 -5.34 11.29
C GLY A 299 -9.80 -5.26 10.41
N HIS A 300 -10.05 -4.09 9.83
CA HIS A 300 -10.97 -3.96 8.70
C HIS A 300 -10.49 -4.82 7.52
N MET A 301 -11.42 -5.23 6.66
CA MET A 301 -11.09 -5.90 5.41
C MET A 301 -10.30 -4.94 4.49
N PRO A 302 -9.01 -5.20 4.21
CA PRO A 302 -8.18 -4.23 3.48
C PRO A 302 -8.39 -4.35 1.96
N PHE A 303 -8.93 -5.47 1.48
CA PHE A 303 -9.13 -5.74 0.06
C PHE A 303 -10.54 -5.39 -0.40
N SER A 304 -10.66 -5.08 -1.69
CA SER A 304 -11.93 -4.96 -2.42
C SER A 304 -11.96 -5.93 -3.60
N GLY A 305 -13.11 -6.05 -4.26
CA GLY A 305 -13.26 -6.85 -5.47
C GLY A 305 -13.06 -8.36 -5.25
N ASN A 306 -12.27 -9.01 -6.11
CA ASN A 306 -12.16 -10.47 -6.13
C ASN A 306 -11.57 -11.06 -4.85
N TYR A 307 -10.58 -10.37 -4.25
CA TYR A 307 -10.01 -10.82 -2.97
C TYR A 307 -11.02 -10.75 -1.84
N GLN A 308 -11.73 -9.62 -1.73
CA GLN A 308 -12.76 -9.43 -0.70
C GLN A 308 -13.87 -10.50 -0.80
N LYS A 309 -14.25 -10.87 -2.03
CA LYS A 309 -15.28 -11.88 -2.31
C LYS A 309 -14.79 -13.33 -2.17
N GLY A 310 -13.49 -13.55 -1.96
CA GLY A 310 -12.90 -14.89 -1.93
C GLY A 310 -12.88 -15.61 -3.28
N ILE A 311 -13.08 -14.90 -4.40
CA ILE A 311 -13.13 -15.50 -5.74
C ILE A 311 -11.73 -15.84 -6.24
N ASN A 312 -10.76 -14.94 -6.01
CA ASN A 312 -9.37 -15.12 -6.44
C ASN A 312 -8.40 -15.06 -5.27
N SER A 313 -8.86 -15.49 -4.10
CA SER A 313 -8.03 -15.54 -2.90
C SER A 313 -8.59 -16.47 -1.85
N LYS A 314 -7.69 -17.03 -1.04
CA LYS A 314 -8.01 -17.62 0.25
C LYS A 314 -7.43 -16.73 1.35
N ILE A 315 -8.29 -16.04 2.09
CA ILE A 315 -7.88 -15.22 3.23
C ILE A 315 -8.05 -16.05 4.50
N ILE A 316 -6.94 -16.28 5.21
CA ILE A 316 -6.89 -16.99 6.50
C ILE A 316 -6.77 -15.94 7.59
N VAL A 317 -7.73 -15.94 8.50
CA VAL A 317 -7.89 -14.87 9.50
C VAL A 317 -7.83 -15.46 10.90
N ASN A 318 -7.01 -14.88 11.78
CA ASN A 318 -6.94 -15.22 13.20
C ASN A 318 -6.81 -13.95 14.04
N THR A 319 -7.27 -13.93 15.30
CA THR A 319 -7.07 -12.80 16.22
C THR A 319 -5.60 -12.43 16.39
N ASN A 320 -4.74 -13.43 16.40
CA ASN A 320 -3.30 -13.26 16.34
C ASN A 320 -2.78 -14.09 15.17
N ILE A 321 -2.27 -13.42 14.15
CA ILE A 321 -1.77 -14.03 12.92
C ILE A 321 -0.72 -15.11 13.20
N LYS A 322 0.04 -14.98 14.29
CA LYS A 322 1.04 -15.97 14.71
C LYS A 322 0.43 -17.31 15.09
N ASP A 323 -0.87 -17.38 15.35
CA ASP A 323 -1.55 -18.62 15.72
C ASP A 323 -2.04 -19.40 14.49
N ILE A 324 -2.06 -18.78 13.29
CA ILE A 324 -2.30 -19.49 12.03
C ILE A 324 -1.22 -20.56 11.86
N THR A 325 -1.59 -21.81 11.66
CA THR A 325 -0.65 -22.94 11.55
C THR A 325 -0.15 -23.11 10.11
N VAL A 326 0.96 -23.84 9.95
CA VAL A 326 1.52 -24.09 8.61
C VAL A 326 0.57 -24.96 7.79
N GLU A 327 -0.13 -25.89 8.43
CA GLU A 327 -1.09 -26.80 7.84
C GLU A 327 -2.30 -26.05 7.27
N GLU A 328 -2.80 -25.02 7.95
CA GLU A 328 -3.86 -24.16 7.42
C GLU A 328 -3.44 -23.47 6.13
N VAL A 329 -2.19 -22.98 6.06
CA VAL A 329 -1.65 -22.37 4.84
C VAL A 329 -1.45 -23.40 3.74
N LEU A 330 -0.92 -24.57 4.06
CA LEU A 330 -0.72 -25.66 3.10
C LEU A 330 -2.05 -26.14 2.51
N ALA A 331 -3.11 -26.28 3.32
CA ALA A 331 -4.44 -26.62 2.84
C ALA A 331 -5.00 -25.57 1.86
N ALA A 332 -4.73 -24.28 2.10
CA ALA A 332 -5.08 -23.22 1.16
C ALA A 332 -4.27 -23.27 -0.15
N VAL A 333 -3.00 -23.72 -0.08
CA VAL A 333 -2.14 -23.91 -1.24
C VAL A 333 -2.51 -25.14 -2.06
N GLN A 334 -3.06 -26.21 -1.47
CA GLN A 334 -3.47 -27.41 -2.22
C GLN A 334 -4.48 -27.13 -3.34
N ILE A 335 -5.27 -26.06 -3.21
CA ILE A 335 -6.16 -25.57 -4.28
C ILE A 335 -5.35 -25.25 -5.56
N LEU A 336 -4.13 -24.73 -5.41
CA LEU A 336 -3.21 -24.43 -6.52
C LEU A 336 -2.65 -25.68 -7.19
N CYS A 337 -2.62 -26.82 -6.50
CA CYS A 337 -2.17 -28.09 -7.08
C CYS A 337 -3.23 -28.74 -7.99
N SER A 338 -4.47 -28.27 -7.91
CA SER A 338 -5.63 -28.83 -8.62
C SER A 338 -5.97 -28.07 -9.92
N ILE A 339 -5.18 -27.06 -10.28
CA ILE A 339 -5.33 -26.14 -11.42
C ILE A 339 -4.05 -26.19 -12.25
#